data_AF-A0AAE8UE96-F1
#
_entry.id   AF-A0AAE8UE96-F1
#
_cell.length_a   1.000
_cell.length_b   1.000
_cell.length_c   1.000
_cell.angle_alpha   90.00
_cell.angle_beta   90.00
_cell.angle_gamma   90.00
#
_symmetry.space_group_name_H-M   'P 1'
#
loop_
_entity.id
_entity.type
_entity.pdbx_description
1 polymer ?
#
loop_
_entity_poly.entity_id
_entity_poly.type
_entity_poly.pdbx_seq_one_letter_code
_entity_poly.pdbx_strand_id
1 'polypeptide(L)' 'MKGNVKWFNESKGFGFITPEDGSKDVFVHFSAIQSNGFKTLAEGQRVEFEITNGAKGPSAANVIAL' A
#
# COMPACT_ATOMS: atom_id res chain seq x y z
N MET A 1 1.45 0.68 -10.77
CA MET A 1 1.80 -0.74 -10.49
C MET A 1 0.67 -1.37 -9.71
N LYS A 2 0.43 -2.68 -9.87
CA LYS A 2 -0.63 -3.40 -9.15
C LYS A 2 -0.06 -4.42 -8.17
N GLY A 3 -0.83 -4.72 -7.13
CA GLY A 3 -0.44 -5.63 -6.07
C GLY A 3 -1.59 -6.01 -5.17
N ASN A 4 -1.30 -6.87 -4.21
CA ASN A 4 -2.23 -7.27 -3.16
C ASN A 4 -1.69 -6.79 -1.81
N VAL A 5 -2.58 -6.28 -0.97
CA VAL A 5 -2.24 -5.89 0.40
C VAL A 5 -1.87 -7.15 1.16
N LYS A 6 -0.61 -7.24 1.60
CA LYS A 6 -0.11 -8.37 2.36
C LYS A 6 -0.64 -8.36 3.78
N TRP A 7 -0.67 -7.18 4.38
CA TRP A 7 -1.31 -6.89 5.66
C TRP A 7 -1.37 -5.37 5.85
N PHE A 8 -2.34 -4.91 6.63
CA PHE A 8 -2.44 -3.51 7.05
C PHE A 8 -2.93 -3.42 8.49
N ASN A 9 -2.26 -2.61 9.31
CA ASN A 9 -2.70 -2.34 10.67
C ASN A 9 -3.49 -1.02 10.68
N GLU A 10 -4.82 -1.12 10.76
CA GLU A 10 -5.71 0.04 10.70
C GLU A 10 -5.49 1.02 11.86
N SER A 11 -5.19 0.49 13.05
CA SER A 11 -4.94 1.31 14.25
C SER A 11 -3.64 2.11 14.17
N LYS A 12 -2.61 1.55 13.52
CA LYS A 12 -1.31 2.20 13.34
C LYS A 12 -1.18 2.93 12.00
N GLY A 13 -2.07 2.68 11.05
CA GLY A 13 -2.11 3.34 9.74
C GLY A 13 -0.96 2.95 8.80
N PHE A 14 -0.45 1.72 8.87
CA PHE A 14 0.58 1.25 7.93
C PHE A 14 0.51 -0.26 7.68
N GLY A 15 1.14 -0.68 6.59
CA GLY A 15 1.17 -2.07 6.16
C GLY A 15 2.17 -2.32 5.04
N PHE A 16 1.98 -3.42 4.33
CA PHE A 16 2.78 -3.78 3.16
C PHE A 16 1.90 -4.30 2.03
N ILE A 17 2.34 -4.03 0.80
CA ILE A 17 1.74 -4.52 -0.45
C ILE A 17 2.75 -5.46 -1.11
N THR A 18 2.29 -6.63 -1.54
CA THR A 18 3.06 -7.53 -2.39
C THR A 18 2.76 -7.19 -3.86
N PRO A 19 3.74 -6.67 -4.62
CA PRO A 19 3.57 -6.35 -6.03
C PRO A 19 3.33 -7.60 -6.89
N GLU A 20 2.53 -7.47 -7.97
CA GLU A 20 2.26 -8.60 -8.88
C GLU A 20 3.46 -8.98 -9.76
N ASP A 21 4.43 -8.08 -9.92
CA ASP A 21 5.64 -8.31 -10.72
C ASP A 21 6.69 -9.17 -10.01
N GLY A 22 6.41 -9.61 -8.77
CA GLY A 22 7.31 -10.42 -7.95
C GLY A 22 8.46 -9.64 -7.32
N SER A 23 8.45 -8.31 -7.39
CA SER A 23 9.39 -7.46 -6.66
C SER A 23 9.17 -7.53 -5.14
N LYS A 24 10.08 -6.92 -4.38
CA LYS A 24 10.02 -6.95 -2.91
C LYS A 24 8.75 -6.26 -2.39
N ASP A 25 8.26 -6.72 -1.24
CA ASP A 25 7.15 -6.07 -0.54
C ASP A 25 7.41 -4.57 -0.35
N VAL A 26 6.38 -3.78 -0.65
CA VAL A 26 6.42 -2.32 -0.65
C VAL A 26 5.69 -1.81 0.58
N PHE A 27 6.34 -0.92 1.34
CA PHE A 27 5.74 -0.30 2.51
C PHE A 27 4.60 0.64 2.12
N VAL A 28 3.48 0.63 2.85
CA VAL A 28 2.38 1.59 2.64
C VAL A 28 2.00 2.27 3.96
N HIS A 29 1.84 3.60 3.90
CA HIS A 29 1.31 4.41 4.99
C HIS A 29 -0.07 4.94 4.62
N PHE A 30 -0.96 5.12 5.59
CA PHE A 30 -2.34 5.55 5.35
C PHE A 30 -2.42 6.86 4.57
N SER A 31 -1.44 7.76 4.73
CA SER A 31 -1.39 9.03 4.01
C SER A 31 -1.31 8.88 2.50
N ALA A 32 -0.78 7.76 2.00
CA ALA A 32 -0.66 7.46 0.57
C ALA A 32 -1.99 6.99 -0.05
N ILE A 33 -2.96 6.56 0.77
CA ILE A 33 -4.25 6.04 0.32
C ILE A 33 -5.11 7.19 -0.20
N GLN A 34 -5.60 7.03 -1.42
CA GLN A 34 -6.54 7.90 -2.10
C GLN A 34 -7.96 7.44 -1.78
N SER A 35 -8.57 8.05 -0.76
CA SER A 35 -9.95 7.81 -0.37
C SER A 35 -10.49 9.07 0.31
N ASN A 36 -11.78 9.34 0.11
CA ASN A 36 -12.51 10.46 0.73
C ASN A 36 -12.94 10.15 2.18
N GLY A 37 -12.82 8.88 2.61
CA GLY A 37 -13.22 8.41 3.93
C GLY A 37 -12.05 7.92 4.77
N PHE A 38 -12.30 6.91 5.60
CA PHE A 38 -11.28 6.29 6.42
C PHE A 38 -10.20 5.63 5.54
N LYS A 39 -8.95 6.03 5.71
CA LYS A 39 -7.81 5.58 4.91
C LYS A 39 -7.27 4.25 5.45
N THR A 40 -7.93 3.16 5.06
CA THR A 40 -7.53 1.79 5.42
C THR A 40 -7.46 0.88 4.20
N LEU A 41 -6.85 -0.28 4.39
CA LEU A 41 -6.75 -1.36 3.41
C LEU A 41 -7.05 -2.69 4.10
N ALA A 42 -7.73 -3.60 3.42
CA ALA A 42 -7.96 -4.96 3.91
C ALA A 42 -6.87 -5.92 3.40
N GLU A 43 -6.55 -6.96 4.18
CA GLU A 43 -5.66 -8.03 3.74
C GLU A 43 -6.21 -8.71 2.48
N GLY A 44 -5.32 -8.99 1.51
CA GLY A 44 -5.66 -9.56 0.21
C GLY A 44 -6.26 -8.56 -0.79
N GLN A 45 -6.62 -7.35 -0.35
CA GLN A 45 -7.23 -6.34 -1.22
C GLN A 45 -6.31 -5.97 -2.39
N ARG A 46 -6.88 -5.89 -3.58
CA ARG A 46 -6.17 -5.49 -4.79
C ARG A 46 -6.02 -3.97 -4.82
N VAL A 47 -4.83 -3.49 -5.15
CA VAL A 47 -4.52 -2.06 -5.16
C VAL A 47 -3.68 -1.69 -6.39
N GLU A 48 -3.83 -0.45 -6.81
CA GLU A 48 -2.91 0.22 -7.72
C GLU A 48 -2.13 1.31 -6.97
N PHE A 49 -0.83 1.41 -7.23
CA PHE A 49 0.07 2.31 -6.54
C PHE A 49 1.32 2.64 -7.37
N GLU A 50 2.04 3.67 -6.97
CA GLU A 50 3.36 4.02 -7.48
C GLU A 50 4.43 3.63 -6.45
N ILE A 51 5.57 3.08 -6.90
CA ILE A 51 6.72 2.84 -6.03
C ILE A 51 7.58 4.10 -6.00
N THR A 52 7.88 4.56 -4.80
CA THR A 52 8.78 5.68 -4.51
C THR A 52 9.86 5.22 -3.54
N ASN A 53 11.03 5.87 -3.57
CA ASN A 53 12.08 5.61 -2.61
C ASN A 53 11.86 6.45 -1.36
N GLY A 54 11.27 5.85 -0.32
CA GLY A 54 11.07 6.48 0.98
C GLY A 54 12.29 6.32 1.89
N ALA A 55 12.25 6.97 3.06
CA ALA A 55 13.31 6.93 4.06
C ALA A 55 13.63 5.51 4.60
N LYS A 56 12.75 4.54 4.39
CA LYS A 56 12.88 3.14 4.86
C LYS A 56 12.94 2.13 3.72
N GLY A 57 13.22 2.57 2.49
CA GLY A 57 13.20 1.73 1.29
C GLY A 57 11.96 1.97 0.42
N PRO A 58 11.60 1.02 -0.46
CA PRO A 58 10.46 1.14 -1.36
C PRO A 58 9.15 1.39 -0.61
N SER A 59 8.47 2.47 -0.96
CA SER A 59 7.20 2.91 -0.37
C SER A 59 6.16 3.18 -1.46
N ALA A 60 4.91 2.83 -1.17
CA ALA A 60 3.78 3.05 -2.04
C ALA A 60 3.27 4.50 -1.93
N ALA A 61 3.06 5.14 -3.07
CA ALA A 61 2.41 6.43 -3.23
C ALA A 61 1.14 6.28 -4.08
N ASN A 62 0.23 7.26 -4.00
CA ASN A 62 -1.01 7.31 -4.79
C ASN A 62 -1.78 5.99 -4.78
N VAL A 63 -1.95 5.39 -3.61
CA VAL A 63 -2.56 4.05 -3.46
C VAL A 63 -4.07 4.14 -3.66
N ILE A 64 -4.59 3.43 -4.65
CA ILE A 64 -6.00 3.35 -5.00
C ILE A 64 -6.46 1.90 -4.78
N ALA A 65 -7.52 1.73 -4.00
CA ALA A 65 -8.23 0.45 -3.87
C ALA A 65 -8.94 0.11 -5.19
N LEU A 66 -8.71 -1.09 -5.71
CA LEU A 66 -9.37 -1.61 -6.92
C LEU A 66 -10.59 -2.46 -6.59
#